data_AF-A0A2V8DH20-F1
#
_entry.id   AF-A0A2V8DH20-F1
#
_cell.length_a   1.000
_cell.length_b   1.000
_cell.length_c   1.000
_cell.angle_alpha   90.00
_cell.angle_beta   90.00
_cell.angle_gamma   90.00
#
_symmetry.space_group_name_H-M   'P 1'
#
loop_
_entity.id
_entity.type
_entity.pdbx_description
1 polymer ?
#
loop_
_entity_poly.entity_id
_entity_poly.type
_entity_poly.pdbx_seq_one_letter_code
_entity_poly.pdbx_strand_id
1 'polypeptide(L)'
;MLARGGHVTPLAQDTLKERRVTIVHEGRASVDEASLAPRAEVRSVAIASDHTGVVLRRRLVTFLRGRGLAVQDLGTEGPEPVDYPDVAALVADAVARGEADAGIVIDGAGIGSAIAANKVAGIRAAMATTETIARYSREHNGANVLALGAALVSADEACAIVSTWLSTAMREPRYIRRLAKIRDLEERSRP
;
A
#
# COMPACT_ATOMS: atom_id res chain seq x y z
N MET A 1 -3.27 -20.49 -31.40
CA MET A 1 -2.81 -19.27 -30.70
C MET A 1 -2.99 -18.10 -31.66
N LEU A 2 -3.72 -17.05 -31.28
CA LEU A 2 -3.85 -15.84 -32.12
C LEU A 2 -2.62 -14.95 -31.94
N ALA A 3 -2.28 -14.14 -32.95
CA ALA A 3 -1.24 -13.13 -32.83
C ALA A 3 -1.57 -12.14 -31.70
N ARG A 4 -0.53 -11.61 -31.04
CA ARG A 4 -0.68 -10.67 -29.92
C ARG A 4 -1.47 -9.43 -30.38
N GLY A 5 -2.62 -9.18 -29.75
CA GLY A 5 -3.54 -8.09 -30.12
C GLY A 5 -4.58 -8.44 -31.20
N GLY A 6 -4.62 -9.68 -31.67
CA GLY A 6 -5.69 -10.15 -32.56
C GLY A 6 -7.05 -10.18 -31.86
N HIS A 7 -8.11 -9.89 -32.61
CA HIS A 7 -9.49 -9.90 -32.13
C HIS A 7 -10.29 -10.98 -32.85
N VAL A 8 -11.28 -11.55 -32.16
CA VAL A 8 -12.19 -12.54 -32.73
C VAL A 8 -13.43 -11.81 -33.24
N THR A 9 -13.64 -11.83 -34.56
CA THR A 9 -14.83 -11.22 -35.19
C THR A 9 -16.09 -12.00 -34.82
N PRO A 10 -17.30 -11.39 -34.91
CA PRO A 10 -18.55 -12.08 -34.62
C PRO A 10 -18.72 -13.40 -35.41
N LEU A 11 -18.37 -13.39 -36.70
CA LEU A 11 -18.41 -14.58 -37.55
C LEU A 11 -17.48 -15.71 -37.06
N ALA A 12 -16.30 -15.34 -36.53
CA ALA A 12 -15.38 -16.31 -35.96
C ALA A 12 -15.90 -16.89 -34.63
N GLN A 13 -16.66 -16.12 -33.84
CA GLN A 13 -17.27 -16.61 -32.59
C GLN A 13 -18.32 -17.71 -32.88
N ASP A 14 -19.16 -17.51 -33.89
CA ASP A 14 -20.17 -18.50 -34.28
C ASP A 14 -19.53 -19.82 -34.72
N THR A 15 -18.47 -19.72 -35.53
CA THR A 15 -17.70 -20.89 -36.00
C THR A 15 -17.07 -21.67 -34.84
N LEU A 16 -16.56 -20.98 -33.82
CA LEU A 16 -15.94 -21.60 -32.65
C LEU A 16 -16.98 -22.31 -31.77
N LYS A 17 -18.18 -21.73 -31.65
CA LYS A 17 -19.31 -22.29 -30.90
C LYS A 17 -19.81 -23.60 -31.53
N GLU A 18 -19.96 -23.63 -32.85
CA GLU A 18 -20.35 -24.84 -33.59
C GLU A 18 -19.33 -25.98 -33.41
N ARG A 19 -18.04 -25.63 -33.40
CA ARG A 19 -16.95 -26.59 -33.26
C ARG A 19 -16.61 -26.95 -31.81
N ARG A 20 -17.37 -26.45 -30.84
CA ARG A 20 -17.14 -26.64 -29.39
C ARG A 20 -15.70 -26.28 -28.96
N VAL A 21 -15.13 -25.26 -29.60
CA VAL A 21 -13.79 -24.76 -29.28
C VAL A 21 -13.91 -23.58 -28.33
N THR A 22 -13.31 -23.69 -27.15
CA THR A 22 -13.27 -22.60 -26.17
C THR A 22 -12.02 -21.75 -26.36
N ILE A 23 -12.19 -20.43 -26.45
CA ILE A 23 -11.07 -19.48 -26.45
C ILE A 23 -10.63 -19.27 -25.01
N VAL A 24 -9.38 -19.62 -24.70
CA VAL A 24 -8.73 -19.26 -23.44
C VAL A 24 -7.81 -18.07 -23.74
N HIS A 25 -8.04 -16.94 -23.07
CA HIS A 25 -7.12 -15.80 -23.15
C HIS A 25 -5.94 -16.08 -22.22
N GLU A 26 -4.74 -16.28 -22.79
CA GLU A 26 -3.50 -16.27 -22.01
C GLU A 26 -3.26 -14.84 -21.51
N GLY A 27 -3.70 -14.57 -20.28
CA GLY A 27 -3.56 -13.24 -19.68
C GLY A 27 -4.69 -12.90 -18.73
N ARG A 28 -4.63 -13.55 -17.56
CA ARG A 28 -5.22 -13.13 -16.27
C ARG A 28 -6.75 -13.01 -16.18
N ALA A 29 -7.30 -13.95 -15.42
CA ALA A 29 -8.58 -13.81 -14.76
C ALA A 29 -8.69 -12.45 -14.06
N SER A 30 -9.88 -11.88 -14.14
CA SER A 30 -10.32 -10.69 -13.41
C SER A 30 -10.18 -10.91 -11.89
N VAL A 31 -8.99 -10.62 -11.36
CA VAL A 31 -8.88 -10.17 -9.97
C VAL A 31 -9.68 -8.88 -9.94
N ASP A 32 -10.76 -8.87 -9.16
CA ASP A 32 -11.62 -7.70 -8.96
C ASP A 32 -10.73 -6.47 -8.80
N GLU A 33 -10.66 -5.58 -9.80
CA GLU A 33 -9.77 -4.43 -9.73
C GLU A 33 -10.11 -3.56 -8.51
N ALA A 34 -11.35 -3.62 -8.02
CA ALA A 34 -11.76 -2.98 -6.78
C ALA A 34 -11.01 -3.53 -5.55
N SER A 35 -10.56 -4.79 -5.56
CA SER A 35 -9.73 -5.38 -4.50
C SER A 35 -8.34 -4.75 -4.39
N LEU A 36 -7.89 -4.00 -5.42
CA LEU A 36 -6.63 -3.25 -5.37
C LEU A 36 -6.76 -1.95 -4.57
N ALA A 37 -7.98 -1.46 -4.36
CA ALA A 37 -8.23 -0.27 -3.56
C ALA A 37 -7.74 -0.50 -2.12
N PRO A 38 -7.16 0.52 -1.46
CA PRO A 38 -6.90 0.41 -0.03
C PRO A 38 -8.22 0.29 0.74
N ARG A 39 -8.16 -0.25 1.97
CA ARG A 39 -9.33 -0.30 2.86
C ARG A 39 -9.94 1.10 3.03
N ALA A 40 -11.23 1.21 2.72
CA ALA A 40 -11.98 2.47 2.83
C ALA A 40 -12.22 2.86 4.30
N GLU A 41 -12.44 1.86 5.16
CA GLU A 41 -12.53 2.02 6.61
C GLU A 41 -11.32 1.32 7.24
N VAL A 42 -10.49 2.07 7.94
CA VAL A 42 -9.32 1.54 8.65
C VAL A 42 -9.69 1.36 10.12
N ARG A 43 -9.62 0.12 10.61
CA ARG A 43 -9.89 -0.21 12.02
C ARG A 43 -8.63 -0.66 12.75
N SER A 44 -7.64 -1.15 12.00
CA SER A 44 -6.37 -1.65 12.52
C SER A 44 -5.16 -1.02 11.80
N VAL A 45 -4.13 -0.68 12.56
CA VAL A 45 -2.89 -0.10 12.03
C VAL A 45 -1.68 -0.84 12.61
N ALA A 46 -0.79 -1.31 11.73
CA ALA A 46 0.55 -1.74 12.11
C ALA A 46 1.50 -0.55 12.05
N ILE A 47 2.33 -0.37 13.06
CA ILE A 47 3.26 0.76 13.13
C ILE A 47 4.62 0.32 13.67
N ALA A 48 5.69 0.79 13.03
CA ALA A 48 7.06 0.57 13.48
C ALA A 48 7.93 1.80 13.19
N SER A 49 9.06 1.89 13.89
CA SER A 49 10.10 2.85 13.61
C SER A 49 11.48 2.25 13.77
N ASP A 50 12.47 2.80 13.08
CA ASP A 50 13.85 2.66 13.52
C ASP A 50 14.08 3.47 14.82
N HIS A 51 15.32 3.45 15.29
CA HIS A 51 15.76 4.12 16.50
C HIS A 51 15.53 5.64 16.49
N THR A 52 15.58 6.28 15.32
CA THR A 52 15.38 7.72 15.18
C THR A 52 13.90 8.12 15.34
N GLY A 53 12.97 7.22 15.03
CA GLY A 53 11.54 7.49 15.02
C GLY A 53 10.79 7.15 16.31
N VAL A 54 11.45 6.60 17.34
CA VAL A 54 10.78 6.05 18.54
C VAL A 54 9.86 7.05 19.24
N VAL A 55 10.32 8.30 19.41
CA VAL A 55 9.52 9.35 20.06
C VAL A 55 8.25 9.66 19.27
N LEU A 56 8.40 9.83 17.95
CA LEU A 56 7.27 10.10 17.05
C LEU A 56 6.30 8.90 17.00
N ARG A 57 6.83 7.68 16.93
CA ARG A 57 6.05 6.44 16.94
C ARG A 57 5.16 6.37 18.17
N ARG A 58 5.73 6.53 19.37
CA ARG A 58 4.99 6.45 20.64
C ARG A 58 3.86 7.49 20.72
N ARG A 59 4.11 8.70 20.23
CA ARG A 59 3.09 9.75 20.10
C ARG A 59 1.96 9.32 19.17
N LEU A 60 2.29 8.77 18.00
CA LEU A 60 1.30 8.28 17.03
C LEU A 60 0.52 7.07 17.55
N VAL A 61 1.15 6.12 18.23
CA VAL A 61 0.48 4.98 18.87
C VAL A 61 -0.58 5.47 19.86
N THR A 62 -0.23 6.45 20.70
CA THR A 62 -1.16 7.07 21.65
C THR A 62 -2.32 7.75 20.93
N PHE A 63 -2.01 8.57 19.92
CA PHE A 63 -3.00 9.27 19.09
C PHE A 63 -3.97 8.30 18.39
N LEU A 64 -3.46 7.24 17.76
CA LEU A 64 -4.25 6.26 17.02
C LEU A 64 -5.16 5.44 17.96
N ARG A 65 -4.63 4.99 19.10
CA ARG A 65 -5.45 4.31 20.13
C ARG A 65 -6.52 5.23 20.69
N GLY A 66 -6.21 6.51 20.91
CA GLY A 66 -7.18 7.53 21.33
C GLY A 66 -8.32 7.74 20.33
N ARG A 67 -8.12 7.42 19.04
CA ARG A 67 -9.15 7.40 18.00
C ARG A 67 -9.94 6.09 17.92
N GLY A 68 -9.69 5.14 18.82
CA GLY A 68 -10.37 3.85 18.86
C GLY A 68 -9.85 2.81 17.87
N LEU A 69 -8.68 3.03 17.27
CA LEU A 69 -8.07 2.07 16.34
C LEU A 69 -7.31 0.99 17.12
N ALA A 70 -7.37 -0.25 16.61
CA ALA A 70 -6.46 -1.31 17.04
C ALA A 70 -5.05 -1.01 16.51
N VAL A 71 -4.06 -0.92 17.40
CA VAL A 71 -2.67 -0.56 17.02
C VAL A 71 -1.72 -1.68 17.40
N GLN A 72 -1.11 -2.28 16.37
CA GLN A 72 -0.01 -3.23 16.47
C GLN A 72 1.31 -2.44 16.40
N ASP A 73 1.87 -2.12 17.57
CA ASP A 73 3.19 -1.48 17.68
C ASP A 73 4.28 -2.55 17.59
N LEU A 74 5.05 -2.54 16.51
CA LEU A 74 6.05 -3.55 16.16
C LEU A 74 7.48 -3.11 16.53
N GLY A 75 7.62 -2.04 17.32
CA GLY A 75 8.93 -1.56 17.77
C GLY A 75 9.65 -0.69 16.73
N THR A 76 10.96 -0.46 16.84
CA THR A 76 11.92 -0.98 17.84
C THR A 76 11.72 -0.43 19.26
N GLU A 77 12.37 -0.97 20.28
CA GLU A 77 12.37 -0.39 21.62
C GLU A 77 13.68 0.36 21.92
N GLY A 78 13.56 1.66 22.16
CA GLY A 78 14.66 2.48 22.66
C GLY A 78 15.59 3.08 21.59
N PRO A 79 16.66 3.75 22.02
CA PRO A 79 17.54 4.53 21.16
C PRO A 79 18.61 3.71 20.43
N GLU A 80 18.69 2.40 20.70
CA GLU A 80 19.72 1.54 20.14
C GLU A 80 19.58 1.46 18.62
N PRO A 81 20.66 1.69 17.85
CA PRO A 81 20.61 1.65 16.41
C PRO A 81 20.04 0.32 15.89
N VAL A 82 19.07 0.44 14.99
CA VAL A 82 18.49 -0.66 14.21
C VAL A 82 18.37 -0.24 12.76
N ASP A 83 18.30 -1.21 11.87
CA ASP A 83 18.22 -1.00 10.44
C ASP A 83 16.76 -0.81 10.00
N TYR A 84 16.49 0.33 9.35
CA TYR A 84 15.14 0.68 8.88
C TYR A 84 14.48 -0.37 7.94
N PRO A 85 15.21 -1.17 7.11
CA PRO A 85 14.57 -2.18 6.28
C PRO A 85 13.85 -3.25 7.07
N ASP A 86 14.40 -3.66 8.23
CA ASP A 86 13.83 -4.74 9.04
C ASP A 86 12.49 -4.30 9.65
N VAL A 87 12.45 -3.10 10.24
CA VAL A 87 11.22 -2.53 10.79
C VAL A 87 10.19 -2.22 9.71
N ALA A 88 10.62 -1.79 8.51
CA ALA A 88 9.74 -1.54 7.39
C ALA A 88 9.11 -2.85 6.86
N ALA A 89 9.88 -3.93 6.81
CA ALA A 89 9.40 -5.25 6.41
C ALA A 89 8.34 -5.79 7.37
N LEU A 90 8.51 -5.61 8.69
CA LEU A 90 7.50 -6.04 9.68
C LEU A 90 6.11 -5.42 9.43
N VAL A 91 6.06 -4.11 9.20
CA VAL A 91 4.80 -3.40 8.92
C VAL A 91 4.25 -3.78 7.55
N ALA A 92 5.12 -3.83 6.54
CA ALA A 92 4.75 -4.20 5.18
C ALA A 92 4.14 -5.61 5.11
N ASP A 93 4.75 -6.58 5.78
CA ASP A 93 4.24 -7.96 5.85
C ASP A 93 2.89 -8.04 6.57
N ALA A 94 2.73 -7.35 7.71
CA ALA A 94 1.45 -7.32 8.43
C ALA A 94 0.31 -6.80 7.55
N VAL A 95 0.55 -5.74 6.77
CA VAL A 95 -0.43 -5.19 5.83
C VAL A 95 -0.66 -6.14 4.64
N ALA A 96 0.39 -6.69 4.05
CA ALA A 96 0.29 -7.59 2.90
C ALA A 96 -0.48 -8.88 3.22
N ARG A 97 -0.34 -9.38 4.46
CA ARG A 97 -1.05 -10.57 4.97
C ARG A 97 -2.47 -10.27 5.45
N GLY A 98 -2.86 -8.99 5.50
CA GLY A 98 -4.17 -8.56 5.97
C GLY A 98 -4.33 -8.63 7.50
N GLU A 99 -3.23 -8.66 8.25
CA GLU A 99 -3.21 -8.60 9.72
C GLU A 99 -3.49 -7.18 10.22
N ALA A 100 -3.23 -6.16 9.38
CA ALA A 100 -3.62 -4.77 9.59
C ALA A 100 -4.22 -4.15 8.32
N ASP A 101 -5.16 -3.21 8.48
CA ASP A 101 -5.81 -2.51 7.37
C ASP A 101 -4.88 -1.47 6.70
N ALA A 102 -3.91 -0.96 7.46
CA ALA A 102 -2.95 0.05 7.04
C ALA A 102 -1.64 -0.03 7.85
N GLY A 103 -0.55 0.45 7.27
CA GLY A 103 0.77 0.49 7.90
C GLY A 103 1.35 1.89 8.04
N ILE A 104 2.13 2.13 9.09
CA ILE A 104 2.95 3.33 9.27
C ILE A 104 4.38 2.94 9.59
N VAL A 105 5.35 3.45 8.84
CA VAL A 105 6.79 3.23 9.07
C VAL A 105 7.49 4.57 9.29
N ILE A 106 8.45 4.61 10.21
CA ILE A 106 9.13 5.85 10.57
C ILE A 106 10.65 5.61 10.61
N ASP A 107 11.39 6.41 9.86
CA ASP A 107 12.84 6.55 10.02
C ASP A 107 13.20 8.04 10.05
N GLY A 108 14.49 8.39 9.99
CA GLY A 108 14.92 9.79 10.05
C GLY A 108 14.28 10.67 8.96
N ALA A 109 14.21 10.17 7.72
CA ALA A 109 13.71 10.91 6.55
C ALA A 109 12.40 10.32 5.96
N GLY A 110 12.00 9.13 6.38
CA GLY A 110 10.93 8.29 5.84
C GLY A 110 11.25 7.64 4.48
N ILE A 111 12.37 7.97 3.85
CA ILE A 111 12.69 7.56 2.47
C ILE A 111 13.13 6.09 2.44
N GLY A 112 14.03 5.70 3.33
CA GLY A 112 14.59 4.35 3.37
C GLY A 112 13.50 3.31 3.62
N SER A 113 12.68 3.55 4.64
CA SER A 113 11.56 2.68 5.02
C SER A 113 10.54 2.58 3.90
N ALA A 114 10.24 3.68 3.19
CA ALA A 114 9.34 3.63 2.04
C ALA A 114 9.92 2.76 0.90
N ILE A 115 11.21 2.89 0.60
CA ILE A 115 11.87 2.07 -0.43
C ILE A 115 11.85 0.59 -0.05
N ALA A 116 12.16 0.27 1.21
CA ALA A 116 12.19 -1.10 1.72
C ALA A 116 10.79 -1.73 1.74
N ALA A 117 9.78 -1.04 2.29
CA ALA A 117 8.41 -1.54 2.35
C ALA A 117 7.84 -1.85 0.95
N ASN A 118 8.16 -1.03 -0.05
CA ASN A 118 7.75 -1.25 -1.45
C ASN A 118 8.41 -2.48 -2.12
N LYS A 119 9.33 -3.18 -1.44
CA LYS A 119 9.86 -4.48 -1.91
C LYS A 119 8.95 -5.66 -1.56
N VAL A 120 8.01 -5.47 -0.64
CA VAL A 120 7.00 -6.47 -0.28
C VAL A 120 5.87 -6.41 -1.30
N ALA A 121 5.52 -7.55 -1.89
CA ALA A 121 4.49 -7.61 -2.93
C ALA A 121 3.13 -7.13 -2.42
N GLY A 122 2.42 -6.33 -3.22
CA GLY A 122 1.14 -5.72 -2.84
C GLY A 122 1.24 -4.48 -1.95
N ILE A 123 2.44 -4.08 -1.53
CA ILE A 123 2.66 -2.86 -0.75
C ILE A 123 2.91 -1.66 -1.66
N ARG A 124 2.24 -0.57 -1.31
CA ARG A 124 2.38 0.75 -1.89
C ARG A 124 2.65 1.73 -0.75
N ALA A 125 3.91 1.84 -0.39
CA ALA A 125 4.39 2.76 0.63
C ALA A 125 4.67 4.14 0.03
N ALA A 126 4.16 5.20 0.66
CA ALA A 126 4.40 6.58 0.26
C ALA A 126 4.95 7.40 1.43
N MET A 127 6.04 8.13 1.20
CA MET A 127 6.57 9.08 2.17
C MET A 127 5.79 10.40 2.07
N ALA A 128 5.33 10.91 3.21
CA ALA A 128 4.59 12.17 3.27
C ALA A 128 5.15 13.10 4.34
N THR A 129 5.38 14.36 3.96
CA THR A 129 5.74 15.47 4.85
C THR A 129 4.61 16.49 5.02
N THR A 130 3.51 16.33 4.28
CA THR A 130 2.36 17.24 4.32
C THR A 130 1.06 16.48 4.15
N GLU A 131 -0.04 17.05 4.64
CA GLU A 131 -1.39 16.51 4.46
C GLU A 131 -1.79 16.37 2.98
N THR A 132 -1.30 17.26 2.12
CA THR A 132 -1.54 17.19 0.67
C THR A 132 -0.90 15.95 0.06
N ILE A 133 0.35 15.61 0.44
CA ILE A 133 1.00 14.39 -0.04
C ILE A 133 0.28 13.16 0.50
N ALA A 134 -0.10 13.15 1.79
CA ALA A 134 -0.88 12.08 2.39
C ALA A 134 -2.22 11.85 1.68
N ARG A 135 -2.98 12.91 1.41
CA ARG A 135 -4.24 12.82 0.67
C ARG A 135 -4.02 12.20 -0.70
N TYR A 136 -3.09 12.74 -1.51
CA TYR A 136 -2.86 12.23 -2.85
C TYR A 136 -2.29 10.81 -2.87
N SER A 137 -1.44 10.44 -1.91
CA SER A 137 -0.92 9.07 -1.86
C SER A 137 -2.04 8.05 -1.60
N ARG A 138 -3.00 8.37 -0.73
CA ARG A 138 -4.15 7.51 -0.48
C ARG A 138 -5.13 7.52 -1.65
N GLU A 139 -5.52 8.71 -2.11
CA GLU A 139 -6.57 8.89 -3.13
C GLU A 139 -6.13 8.43 -4.52
N HIS A 140 -4.92 8.77 -4.95
CA HIS A 140 -4.45 8.55 -6.33
C HIS A 140 -3.64 7.25 -6.46
N ASN A 141 -2.87 6.91 -5.42
CA ASN A 141 -1.90 5.81 -5.47
C ASN A 141 -2.32 4.61 -4.62
N GLY A 142 -3.43 4.71 -3.89
CA GLY A 142 -3.93 3.60 -3.07
C GLY A 142 -2.91 3.14 -2.05
N ALA A 143 -2.11 4.08 -1.54
CA ALA A 143 -1.03 3.78 -0.60
C ALA A 143 -1.61 3.10 0.64
N ASN A 144 -1.15 1.90 0.95
CA ASN A 144 -1.55 1.10 2.11
C ASN A 144 -0.52 1.13 3.24
N VAL A 145 0.66 1.71 2.98
CA VAL A 145 1.67 2.04 3.99
C VAL A 145 2.04 3.52 3.86
N LEU A 146 2.13 4.23 4.98
CA LEU A 146 2.59 5.61 5.07
C LEU A 146 3.98 5.63 5.70
N ALA A 147 4.92 6.33 5.08
CA ALA A 147 6.24 6.57 5.66
C ALA A 147 6.37 8.02 6.15
N LEU A 148 6.98 8.22 7.31
CA LEU A 148 7.22 9.53 7.92
C LEU A 148 8.70 9.69 8.25
N GLY A 149 9.21 10.91 8.07
CA GLY A 149 10.55 11.29 8.48
C GLY A 149 10.53 11.97 9.84
N ALA A 150 11.04 11.31 10.87
CA ALA A 150 11.06 11.84 12.24
C ALA A 150 11.83 13.17 12.38
N ALA A 151 12.81 13.42 11.50
CA ALA A 151 13.55 14.68 11.45
C ALA A 151 12.86 15.78 10.61
N LEU A 152 11.78 15.46 9.91
CA LEU A 152 11.16 16.34 8.91
C LEU A 152 9.79 16.88 9.32
N VAL A 153 9.14 16.28 10.32
CA VAL A 153 7.82 16.68 10.79
C VAL A 153 7.77 16.70 12.31
N SER A 154 7.05 17.68 12.85
CA SER A 154 6.68 17.68 14.26
C SER A 154 5.64 16.60 14.57
N ALA A 155 5.48 16.29 15.86
CA ALA A 155 4.47 15.36 16.35
C ALA A 155 3.03 15.72 15.91
N ASP A 156 2.69 17.01 15.96
CA ASP A 156 1.33 17.47 15.65
C ASP A 156 1.09 17.48 14.13
N GLU A 157 2.09 17.87 13.33
CA GLU A 157 2.05 17.71 11.87
C GLU A 157 1.90 16.24 11.47
N ALA A 158 2.66 15.33 12.09
CA ALA A 158 2.54 13.90 11.84
C ALA A 158 1.13 13.37 12.18
N CYS A 159 0.54 13.80 13.30
CA CYS A 159 -0.84 13.42 13.64
C CYS A 159 -1.84 13.93 12.60
N ALA A 160 -1.67 15.15 12.09
CA ALA A 160 -2.50 15.71 11.03
C ALA A 160 -2.35 14.94 9.71
N ILE A 161 -1.10 14.66 9.29
CA ILE A 161 -0.78 13.86 8.10
C ILE A 161 -1.42 12.47 8.20
N VAL A 162 -1.25 11.77 9.32
CA VAL A 162 -1.82 10.44 9.57
C VAL A 162 -3.35 10.49 9.58
N SER A 163 -3.94 11.52 10.20
CA SER A 163 -5.39 11.71 10.20
C SER A 163 -5.95 11.86 8.79
N THR A 164 -5.34 12.74 8.00
CA THR A 164 -5.72 12.99 6.61
C THR A 164 -5.54 11.74 5.76
N TRP A 165 -4.41 11.03 5.90
CA TRP A 165 -4.16 9.80 5.15
C TRP A 165 -5.19 8.70 5.45
N LEU A 166 -5.47 8.45 6.73
CA LEU A 166 -6.41 7.40 7.15
C LEU A 166 -7.87 7.71 6.76
N SER A 167 -8.24 8.98 6.69
CA SER A 167 -9.61 9.41 6.41
C SER A 167 -9.87 9.65 4.91
N THR A 168 -8.84 9.60 4.07
CA THR A 168 -8.97 9.85 2.63
C THR A 168 -9.41 8.57 1.90
N ALA A 169 -10.53 8.66 1.20
CA ALA A 169 -11.05 7.55 0.39
C ALA A 169 -10.57 7.64 -1.07
N MET A 170 -10.24 6.50 -1.67
CA MET A 170 -10.08 6.39 -3.13
C MET A 170 -11.45 6.19 -3.77
N ARG A 171 -11.83 7.09 -4.69
CA ARG A 171 -13.16 7.06 -5.34
C ARG A 171 -13.13 7.00 -6.85
N GLU A 172 -12.05 7.46 -7.49
CA GLU A 172 -12.02 7.54 -8.95
C GLU A 172 -11.54 6.24 -9.62
N PRO A 173 -12.32 5.65 -10.54
CA PRO A 173 -11.95 4.40 -11.23
C PRO A 173 -10.62 4.48 -12.00
N ARG A 174 -10.22 5.68 -12.46
CA ARG A 174 -8.95 5.87 -13.18
C ARG A 174 -7.72 5.51 -12.34
N TYR A 175 -7.81 5.64 -11.01
CA TYR A 175 -6.72 5.31 -10.10
C TYR A 175 -6.60 3.80 -9.90
N ILE A 176 -7.73 3.10 -9.75
CA ILE A 176 -7.78 1.64 -9.69
C ILE A 176 -7.10 0.99 -10.91
N ARG A 177 -7.42 1.49 -12.12
CA ARG A 177 -6.74 1.04 -13.35
C ARG A 177 -5.22 1.27 -13.31
N ARG A 178 -4.74 2.33 -12.65
CA ARG A 178 -3.29 2.57 -12.49
C ARG A 178 -2.68 1.62 -11.47
N LEU A 179 -3.41 1.25 -10.42
CA LEU A 179 -2.96 0.21 -9.47
C LEU A 179 -2.79 -1.14 -10.15
N ALA A 180 -3.70 -1.52 -11.06
CA ALA A 180 -3.56 -2.74 -11.85
C ALA A 180 -2.25 -2.74 -12.65
N LYS A 181 -1.84 -1.60 -13.21
CA LYS A 181 -0.55 -1.47 -13.90
C LYS A 181 0.65 -1.59 -12.95
N ILE A 182 0.55 -1.08 -11.72
CA ILE A 182 1.60 -1.24 -10.70
C ILE A 182 1.77 -2.71 -10.35
N ARG A 183 0.66 -3.42 -10.07
CA ARG A 183 0.66 -4.86 -9.82
C ARG A 183 1.30 -5.63 -10.98
N ASP A 184 0.96 -5.28 -12.23
CA ASP A 184 1.54 -5.93 -13.40
C ASP A 184 3.07 -5.70 -13.51
N LEU A 185 3.61 -4.60 -12.96
CA LEU A 185 5.06 -4.40 -12.86
C LEU A 185 5.67 -5.31 -11.78
N GLU A 186 5.03 -5.44 -10.62
CA GLU A 186 5.48 -6.31 -9.52
C GLU A 186 5.62 -7.77 -9.97
N GLU A 187 4.68 -8.28 -10.77
CA GLU A 187 4.68 -9.68 -11.19
C GLU A 187 5.63 -9.98 -12.34
N ARG A 188 6.00 -8.98 -13.15
CA ARG A 188 7.08 -9.13 -14.15
C ARG A 188 8.44 -9.33 -13.50
N SER A 189 8.60 -8.85 -12.27
CA SER A 189 9.85 -8.94 -11.52
C SER A 189 9.95 -10.22 -10.68
N ARG A 190 8.91 -11.08 -10.67
CA ARG A 190 8.99 -12.39 -10.03
C ARG A 190 9.70 -13.39 -10.97
N PRO A 191 10.71 -14.12 -10.46
CA PRO A 191 11.43 -15.13 -11.24
C PRO A 191 10.55 -16.33 -11.61
#